data_AF-A0A8X6NMY0-F1
#
_entry.id   AF-A0A8X6NMY0-F1
#
_cell.length_a   1.000
_cell.length_b   1.000
_cell.length_c   1.000
_cell.angle_alpha   90.00
_cell.angle_beta   90.00
_cell.angle_gamma   90.00
#
_symmetry.space_group_name_H-M   'P 1'
#
loop_
_entity.id
_entity.type
_entity.pdbx_description
1 polymer ?
#
loop_
_entity_poly.entity_id
_entity_poly.type
_entity_poly.pdbx_seq_one_letter_code
_entity_poly.pdbx_strand_id
1 'polypeptide(L)'
;MNPSILNVLLKFRKYQYAFSSDTQGVFLTIGIDEKDRDYLRYFWFQNENDSKSYKILRMTRMPFGVTSSPVIFAATIKFHIRKYSQDQEYHETSEMLNSALYVDNLFYGANTVDKVLNLSQSAVEILKDANINLRKFKTNSNYLKSLWLERDISVARESNEHPIKVLEIIWNTVEDTFKLDVQPLF
;
A
#
# COMPACT_ATOMS: atom_id res chain seq x y z
N MET A 1 5.45 10.99 10.31
CA MET A 1 4.59 11.27 9.14
C MET A 1 3.72 10.08 8.73
N ASN A 2 4.12 8.84 9.01
CA ASN A 2 3.23 7.68 9.00
C ASN A 2 2.36 7.66 10.27
N PRO A 3 1.10 7.20 10.18
CA PRO A 3 0.25 6.99 11.34
C PRO A 3 0.85 5.91 12.26
N SER A 4 0.56 5.99 13.57
CA SER A 4 0.87 4.92 14.52
C SER A 4 0.21 3.62 14.06
N ILE A 5 0.94 2.49 14.14
CA ILE A 5 0.42 1.15 13.82
C ILE A 5 -0.89 0.89 14.57
N LEU A 6 -0.95 1.24 15.86
CA LEU A 6 -2.15 1.08 16.66
C LEU A 6 -3.33 1.88 16.08
N ASN A 7 -3.08 3.12 15.64
CA ASN A 7 -4.14 3.95 15.04
C ASN A 7 -4.62 3.37 13.71
N VAL A 8 -3.73 2.79 12.91
CA VAL A 8 -4.10 2.11 11.65
C VAL A 8 -4.99 0.90 11.94
N LEU A 9 -4.58 0.04 12.89
CA LEU A 9 -5.33 -1.15 13.28
C LEU A 9 -6.70 -0.79 13.88
N LEU A 10 -6.77 0.21 14.75
CA LEU A 10 -8.03 0.67 15.35
C LEU A 10 -8.99 1.23 14.30
N LYS A 11 -8.49 2.03 13.34
CA LYS A 11 -9.33 2.55 12.24
C LYS A 11 -9.80 1.44 11.32
N PHE A 12 -8.95 0.47 11.03
CA PHE A 12 -9.30 -0.68 10.22
C PHE A 12 -10.41 -1.53 10.87
N ARG A 13 -10.40 -1.67 12.20
CA ARG A 13 -11.44 -2.40 12.96
C ARG A 13 -12.63 -1.54 13.40
N LYS A 14 -12.65 -0.25 13.06
CA LYS A 14 -13.72 0.67 13.47
C LYS A 14 -15.06 0.36 12.78
N TYR A 15 -15.03 -0.25 11.60
CA TYR A 15 -16.16 -0.31 10.69
C TYR A 15 -16.63 -1.75 10.45
N GLN A 16 -17.90 -1.90 10.09
CA GLN A 16 -18.49 -3.21 9.76
C GLN A 16 -17.83 -3.86 8.54
N TYR A 17 -17.53 -3.09 7.50
CA TYR A 17 -16.86 -3.58 6.29
C TYR A 17 -15.47 -2.99 6.23
N ALA A 18 -14.47 -3.85 6.37
CA ALA A 18 -13.07 -3.47 6.31
C ALA A 18 -12.46 -3.87 4.96
N PHE A 19 -11.47 -3.10 4.52
CA PHE A 19 -10.67 -3.46 3.36
C PHE A 19 -9.20 -3.10 3.51
N SER A 20 -8.36 -3.89 2.85
CA SER A 20 -6.96 -3.59 2.68
C SER A 20 -6.54 -3.71 1.23
N SER A 21 -5.52 -2.95 0.84
CA SER A 21 -4.91 -3.01 -0.50
C SER A 21 -3.42 -2.72 -0.41
N ASP A 22 -2.67 -3.36 -1.30
CA ASP A 22 -1.23 -3.17 -1.44
C ASP A 22 -0.97 -2.25 -2.63
N THR A 23 0.01 -1.36 -2.51
CA THR A 23 0.46 -0.53 -3.65
C THR A 23 1.57 -1.24 -4.42
N GLN A 24 1.51 -1.26 -5.76
CA GLN A 24 2.51 -1.94 -6.58
C GLN A 24 3.75 -1.09 -6.82
N GLY A 25 4.91 -1.53 -6.33
CA GLY A 25 6.22 -1.03 -6.76
C GLY A 25 6.40 0.48 -6.56
N VAL A 26 5.75 1.04 -5.53
CA VAL A 26 5.57 2.49 -5.41
C VAL A 26 6.85 3.31 -5.29
N PHE A 27 7.88 2.77 -4.68
CA PHE A 27 9.13 3.52 -4.56
C PHE A 27 9.77 3.73 -5.94
N LEU A 28 9.56 2.80 -6.88
CA LEU A 28 10.09 2.92 -8.23
C LEU A 28 9.34 3.97 -9.09
N THR A 29 8.17 4.44 -8.67
CA THR A 29 7.45 5.52 -9.37
C THR A 29 8.05 6.89 -9.05
N ILE A 30 8.73 7.02 -7.91
CA ILE A 30 9.34 8.27 -7.44
C ILE A 30 10.72 8.45 -8.08
N GLY A 31 10.86 9.53 -8.85
CA GLY A 31 12.13 9.94 -9.44
C GLY A 31 13.06 10.57 -8.41
N ILE A 32 14.36 10.27 -8.53
CA ILE A 32 15.41 10.91 -7.72
C ILE A 32 16.01 12.07 -8.51
N ASP A 33 16.15 13.22 -7.85
CA ASP A 33 16.86 14.40 -8.36
C ASP A 33 18.27 14.01 -8.78
N GLU A 34 18.74 14.51 -9.93
CA GLU A 34 20.02 14.10 -10.51
C GLU A 34 21.19 14.28 -9.55
N LYS A 35 21.14 15.33 -8.71
CA LYS A 35 22.17 15.63 -7.70
C LYS A 35 22.26 14.58 -6.59
N ASP A 36 21.18 13.87 -6.33
CA ASP A 36 21.07 12.90 -5.23
C ASP A 36 21.35 11.46 -5.70
N ARG A 37 21.33 11.19 -7.01
CA ARG A 37 21.53 9.84 -7.58
C ARG A 37 22.92 9.27 -7.27
N ASP A 38 23.91 10.12 -7.06
CA ASP A 38 25.28 9.70 -6.78
C ASP A 38 25.45 9.06 -5.40
N TYR A 39 24.54 9.33 -4.46
CA TYR A 39 24.49 8.66 -3.14
C TYR A 39 23.83 7.28 -3.21
N LEU A 40 23.24 6.92 -4.36
CA LEU A 40 22.48 5.67 -4.56
C LEU A 40 23.14 4.80 -5.64
N ARG A 41 24.47 4.81 -5.65
CA ARG A 41 25.30 3.97 -6.50
C ARG A 41 25.39 2.55 -5.94
N TYR A 42 25.47 1.58 -6.83
CA TYR A 42 25.70 0.19 -6.48
C TYR A 42 26.60 -0.49 -7.51
N PHE A 43 27.30 -1.53 -7.06
CA PHE A 43 28.07 -2.39 -7.93
C PHE A 43 27.16 -3.44 -8.58
N TRP A 44 27.28 -3.59 -9.89
CA TRP A 44 26.65 -4.66 -10.66
C TRP A 44 27.72 -5.59 -11.21
N PHE A 45 27.76 -6.82 -10.71
CA PHE A 45 28.67 -7.86 -11.16
C PHE A 45 28.03 -8.62 -12.32
N GLN A 46 28.69 -8.66 -13.48
CA GLN A 46 28.16 -9.39 -14.64
C GLN A 46 28.38 -10.90 -14.53
N ASN A 47 29.41 -11.31 -13.78
CA ASN A 47 29.74 -12.69 -13.49
C ASN A 47 29.99 -12.83 -11.99
N GLU A 48 29.20 -13.66 -11.30
CA GLU A 48 29.31 -13.87 -9.85
C GLU A 48 30.66 -14.46 -9.43
N ASN A 49 31.35 -15.15 -10.34
CA ASN A 49 32.65 -15.78 -10.09
C ASN A 49 33.85 -14.87 -10.39
N ASP A 50 33.61 -13.67 -10.94
CA ASP A 50 34.67 -12.70 -11.24
C ASP A 50 34.40 -11.36 -10.54
N SER A 51 34.91 -11.26 -9.31
CA SER A 51 34.78 -10.07 -8.48
C SER A 51 35.48 -8.82 -9.04
N LYS A 52 36.30 -8.96 -10.09
CA LYS A 52 36.98 -7.83 -10.75
C LYS A 52 36.19 -7.26 -11.92
N SER A 53 35.17 -7.98 -12.42
CA SER A 53 34.31 -7.55 -13.52
C SER A 53 32.99 -6.98 -12.99
N TYR A 54 32.99 -5.67 -12.70
CA TYR A 54 31.80 -4.95 -12.23
C TYR A 54 31.55 -3.64 -12.98
N LYS A 55 30.30 -3.20 -12.94
CA LYS A 55 29.85 -1.86 -13.38
C LYS A 55 29.36 -1.08 -12.17
N ILE A 56 29.60 0.23 -12.14
CA ILE A 56 28.97 1.13 -11.17
C ILE A 56 27.72 1.69 -11.83
N LEU A 57 26.57 1.39 -11.25
CA LEU A 57 25.28 1.91 -11.67
C LEU A 57 24.74 2.85 -10.60
N ARG A 58 23.79 3.70 -10.96
CA ARG A 58 23.09 4.60 -10.03
C ARG A 58 21.59 4.47 -10.19
N MET A 59 20.89 4.43 -9.07
CA MET A 59 19.43 4.40 -9.08
C MET A 59 18.87 5.75 -9.55
N THR A 60 17.94 5.72 -10.49
CA THR A 60 17.19 6.91 -10.95
C THR A 60 15.82 7.02 -10.27
N ARG A 61 15.37 5.94 -9.64
CA ARG A 61 14.14 5.81 -8.88
C ARG A 61 14.42 5.37 -7.46
N MET A 62 13.54 5.71 -6.53
CA MET A 62 13.78 5.48 -5.10
C MET A 62 13.94 3.98 -4.79
N PRO A 63 15.09 3.55 -4.25
CA PRO A 63 15.34 2.15 -3.97
C PRO A 63 14.64 1.67 -2.69
N PHE A 64 14.41 0.36 -2.63
CA PHE A 64 14.01 -0.33 -1.41
C PHE A 64 15.17 -0.36 -0.40
N GLY A 65 14.85 -0.32 0.89
CA GLY A 65 15.84 -0.48 1.96
C GLY A 65 16.54 0.81 2.42
N VAL A 66 16.33 1.95 1.74
CA VAL A 66 16.77 3.24 2.28
C VAL A 66 15.82 3.69 3.38
N THR A 67 16.37 4.09 4.53
CA THR A 67 15.61 4.46 5.73
C THR A 67 14.65 5.64 5.50
N SER A 68 14.98 6.54 4.57
CA SER A 68 14.14 7.68 4.20
C SER A 68 13.02 7.35 3.21
N SER A 69 13.08 6.20 2.51
CA SER A 69 12.11 5.85 1.46
C SER A 69 10.64 5.90 1.91
N PRO A 70 10.26 5.35 3.08
CA PRO A 70 8.87 5.42 3.55
C PRO A 70 8.39 6.86 3.79
N VAL A 71 9.27 7.74 4.29
CA VAL A 71 8.92 9.13 4.59
C VAL A 71 8.77 9.94 3.30
N ILE A 72 9.69 9.76 2.35
CA ILE A 72 9.62 10.39 1.03
C ILE A 72 8.35 9.94 0.31
N PHE A 73 8.03 8.64 0.34
CA PHE A 73 6.79 8.12 -0.24
C PHE A 73 5.55 8.78 0.38
N ALA A 74 5.45 8.79 1.71
CA ALA A 74 4.33 9.41 2.40
C ALA A 74 4.18 10.90 2.07
N ALA A 75 5.29 11.64 1.96
CA ALA A 75 5.27 13.06 1.59
C ALA A 75 4.79 13.27 0.14
N THR A 76 5.29 12.47 -0.81
CA THR A 76 4.91 12.52 -2.22
C THR A 76 3.42 12.23 -2.40
N ILE A 77 2.90 11.19 -1.72
CA ILE A 77 1.48 10.86 -1.77
C ILE A 77 0.62 11.98 -1.17
N LYS A 78 0.98 12.49 0.00
CA LYS A 78 0.26 13.61 0.62
C LYS A 78 0.25 14.84 -0.28
N PHE A 79 1.36 15.12 -0.96
CA PHE A 79 1.43 16.18 -1.95
C PHE A 79 0.46 15.95 -3.12
N HIS A 80 0.40 14.72 -3.64
CA HIS A 80 -0.52 14.37 -4.72
C HIS A 80 -2.00 14.49 -4.31
N ILE A 81 -2.36 13.96 -3.14
CA ILE A 81 -3.74 14.01 -2.61
C ILE A 81 -4.24 15.44 -2.44
N ARG A 82 -3.36 16.43 -2.21
CA ARG A 82 -3.75 17.85 -2.10
C ARG A 82 -4.50 18.38 -3.32
N LYS A 83 -4.23 17.83 -4.51
CA LYS A 83 -4.94 18.18 -5.75
C LYS A 83 -6.44 17.91 -5.68
N TYR A 84 -6.84 16.90 -4.90
CA TYR A 84 -8.21 16.41 -4.78
C TYR A 84 -8.93 16.96 -3.54
N SER A 85 -8.26 17.72 -2.68
CA SER A 85 -8.81 18.12 -1.37
C SER A 85 -9.97 19.11 -1.45
N GLN A 86 -10.07 19.86 -2.55
CA GLN A 86 -11.13 20.84 -2.80
C GLN A 86 -12.28 20.26 -3.64
N ASP A 87 -12.11 19.04 -4.16
CA ASP A 87 -13.16 18.35 -4.88
C ASP A 87 -14.07 17.63 -3.88
N GLN A 88 -15.33 18.04 -3.83
CA GLN A 88 -16.33 17.49 -2.92
C GLN A 88 -16.50 15.97 -3.13
N GLU A 89 -16.36 15.49 -4.37
CA GLU A 89 -16.49 14.08 -4.71
C GLU A 89 -15.36 13.24 -4.08
N TYR A 90 -14.14 13.77 -4.11
CA TYR A 90 -12.94 13.08 -3.63
C TYR A 90 -12.54 13.44 -2.19
N HIS A 91 -13.28 14.33 -1.52
CA HIS A 91 -12.92 14.86 -0.21
C HIS A 91 -12.71 13.74 0.83
N GLU A 92 -13.70 12.86 0.99
CA GLU A 92 -13.64 11.79 1.97
C GLU A 92 -12.57 10.73 1.63
N THR A 93 -12.43 10.38 0.34
CA THR A 93 -11.36 9.49 -0.13
C THR A 93 -9.99 10.09 0.15
N SER A 94 -9.83 11.42 -0.01
CA SER A 94 -8.60 12.14 0.30
C SER A 94 -8.29 12.12 1.79
N GLU A 95 -9.29 12.30 2.66
CA GLU A 95 -9.13 12.16 4.11
C GLU A 95 -8.76 10.73 4.53
N MET A 96 -9.41 9.74 3.92
CA MET A 96 -9.07 8.33 4.10
C MET A 96 -7.60 8.10 3.73
N LEU A 97 -7.19 8.40 2.50
CA LEU A 97 -5.82 8.17 2.03
C LEU A 97 -4.78 8.87 2.91
N ASN A 98 -5.05 10.10 3.36
CA ASN A 98 -4.17 10.85 4.26
C ASN A 98 -3.97 10.18 5.63
N SER A 99 -4.96 9.40 6.08
CA SER A 99 -5.04 8.92 7.45
C SER A 99 -4.89 7.40 7.61
N ALA A 100 -4.98 6.66 6.50
CA ALA A 100 -5.10 5.20 6.42
C ALA A 100 -3.98 4.52 5.61
N LEU A 101 -3.21 5.28 4.81
CA LEU A 101 -2.01 4.76 4.17
C LEU A 101 -0.89 4.58 5.19
N TYR A 102 -0.38 3.36 5.28
CA TYR A 102 0.77 2.99 6.10
C TYR A 102 1.85 2.38 5.21
N VAL A 103 2.94 3.13 5.02
CA VAL A 103 4.02 2.77 4.09
C VAL A 103 3.42 2.49 2.71
N ASP A 104 3.34 1.25 2.26
CA ASP A 104 2.88 0.81 0.95
C ASP A 104 1.49 0.15 0.98
N ASN A 105 0.82 0.12 2.14
CA ASN A 105 -0.48 -0.53 2.32
C ASN A 105 -1.57 0.46 2.73
N LEU A 106 -2.78 0.26 2.22
CA LEU A 106 -3.99 1.00 2.60
C LEU A 106 -4.86 0.12 3.49
N PHE A 107 -5.31 0.63 4.64
CA PHE A 107 -6.19 -0.09 5.56
C PHE A 107 -7.34 0.82 6.01
N TYR A 108 -8.57 0.50 5.61
CA TYR A 108 -9.73 1.31 5.99
C TYR A 108 -11.03 0.50 6.00
N GLY A 109 -12.17 1.18 6.13
CA GLY A 109 -13.48 0.56 6.08
C GLY A 109 -14.61 1.58 6.11
N ALA A 110 -15.84 1.08 6.04
CA ALA A 110 -17.07 1.85 6.24
C ALA A 110 -18.21 0.93 6.73
N ASN A 111 -19.32 1.52 7.14
CA ASN A 111 -20.47 0.76 7.68
C ASN A 111 -21.42 0.25 6.60
N THR A 112 -21.19 0.55 5.33
CA THR A 112 -21.98 0.03 4.20
C THR A 112 -21.08 -0.40 3.05
N VAL A 113 -21.52 -1.43 2.32
CA VAL A 113 -20.79 -1.95 1.15
C VAL A 113 -20.62 -0.88 0.07
N ASP A 114 -21.68 -0.13 -0.25
CA ASP A 114 -21.65 0.95 -1.24
C ASP A 114 -20.60 2.00 -0.90
N LYS A 115 -20.46 2.32 0.40
CA LYS A 115 -19.48 3.30 0.84
C LYS A 115 -18.05 2.79 0.65
N VAL A 116 -17.79 1.54 1.00
CA VAL A 116 -16.46 0.93 0.75
C VAL A 116 -16.17 0.85 -0.74
N LEU A 117 -17.16 0.46 -1.57
CA LEU A 117 -17.01 0.41 -3.01
C LEU A 117 -16.60 1.77 -3.58
N ASN A 118 -17.33 2.83 -3.24
CA ASN A 118 -17.01 4.19 -3.70
C ASN A 118 -15.62 4.63 -3.24
N LEU A 119 -15.29 4.47 -1.94
CA LEU A 119 -13.98 4.83 -1.40
C LEU A 119 -12.83 4.09 -2.11
N SER A 120 -13.01 2.80 -2.37
CA SER A 120 -12.00 1.98 -3.05
C SER A 120 -11.82 2.37 -4.53
N GLN A 121 -12.90 2.68 -5.25
CA GLN A 121 -12.86 3.13 -6.64
C GLN A 121 -12.18 4.49 -6.76
N SER A 122 -12.62 5.47 -5.98
CA SER A 122 -12.00 6.79 -5.93
C SER A 122 -10.53 6.71 -5.52
N ALA A 123 -10.16 5.80 -4.60
CA ALA A 123 -8.75 5.62 -4.22
C ALA A 123 -7.92 5.08 -5.37
N VAL A 124 -8.45 4.14 -6.15
CA VAL A 124 -7.79 3.64 -7.38
C VAL A 124 -7.60 4.76 -8.37
N GLU A 125 -8.61 5.60 -8.61
CA GLU A 125 -8.53 6.74 -9.54
C GLU A 125 -7.47 7.77 -9.11
N ILE A 126 -7.55 8.25 -7.86
CA ILE A 126 -6.62 9.26 -7.32
C ILE A 126 -5.18 8.77 -7.40
N LEU A 127 -4.91 7.53 -7.00
CA LEU A 127 -3.54 7.01 -7.00
C LEU A 127 -3.06 6.59 -8.39
N LYS A 128 -3.97 6.19 -9.30
CA LYS A 128 -3.61 5.94 -10.70
C LYS A 128 -3.13 7.21 -11.40
N ASP A 129 -3.68 8.38 -11.09
CA ASP A 129 -3.15 9.67 -11.56
C ASP A 129 -1.71 9.94 -11.07
N ALA A 130 -1.32 9.39 -9.91
CA ALA A 130 0.07 9.40 -9.43
C ALA A 130 0.95 8.29 -10.03
N ASN A 131 0.45 7.55 -11.03
CA ASN A 131 1.06 6.33 -11.56
C ASN A 131 1.28 5.24 -10.50
N ILE A 132 0.41 5.19 -9.48
CA ILE A 132 0.45 4.22 -8.39
C ILE A 132 -0.74 3.29 -8.51
N ASN A 133 -0.43 2.01 -8.75
CA ASN A 133 -1.45 0.97 -8.89
C ASN A 133 -1.77 0.35 -7.52
N LEU A 134 -3.00 0.59 -7.04
CA LEU A 134 -3.57 -0.18 -5.92
C LEU A 134 -4.02 -1.55 -6.41
N ARG A 135 -3.64 -2.59 -5.67
CA ARG A 135 -3.92 -3.96 -6.06
C ARG A 135 -4.17 -4.85 -4.86
N LYS A 136 -4.50 -6.11 -5.13
CA LYS A 136 -4.67 -7.15 -4.10
C LYS A 136 -5.63 -6.70 -3.00
N PHE A 137 -6.76 -6.11 -3.39
CA PHE A 137 -7.81 -5.72 -2.47
C PHE A 137 -8.34 -6.96 -1.73
N LYS A 138 -8.54 -6.80 -0.42
CA LYS A 138 -9.02 -7.82 0.51
C LYS A 138 -10.13 -7.21 1.34
N THR A 139 -11.14 -7.99 1.70
CA THR A 139 -12.27 -7.54 2.51
C THR A 139 -12.89 -8.68 3.32
N ASN A 140 -13.65 -8.35 4.36
CA ASN A 140 -14.52 -9.27 5.11
C ASN A 140 -15.90 -9.49 4.46
N SER A 141 -16.15 -8.96 3.25
CA SER A 141 -17.43 -9.13 2.54
C SER A 141 -17.26 -9.80 1.17
N ASN A 142 -17.79 -11.01 1.04
CA ASN A 142 -17.83 -11.72 -0.25
C ASN A 142 -18.65 -10.96 -1.30
N TYR A 143 -19.70 -10.26 -0.88
CA TYR A 143 -20.50 -9.45 -1.80
C TYR A 143 -19.69 -8.27 -2.37
N LEU A 144 -18.95 -7.55 -1.52
CA LEU A 144 -18.06 -6.48 -1.96
C LEU A 144 -16.95 -7.00 -2.87
N LYS A 145 -16.41 -8.19 -2.57
CA LYS A 145 -15.41 -8.86 -3.40
C LYS A 145 -15.92 -9.10 -4.83
N SER A 146 -17.17 -9.54 -4.98
CA SER A 146 -17.82 -9.71 -6.29
C SER A 146 -17.97 -8.37 -7.02
N LEU A 147 -18.43 -7.33 -6.33
CA LEU A 147 -18.57 -5.98 -6.91
C LEU A 147 -17.23 -5.40 -7.40
N TRP A 148 -16.13 -5.67 -6.69
CA TRP A 148 -14.79 -5.28 -7.15
C TRP A 148 -14.38 -5.98 -8.43
N LEU A 149 -14.66 -7.28 -8.55
CA LEU A 149 -14.36 -8.04 -9.77
C LEU A 149 -15.18 -7.53 -10.95
N GLU A 150 -16.45 -7.21 -10.75
CA GLU A 150 -17.33 -6.61 -11.79
C GLU A 150 -16.85 -5.22 -12.25
N ARG A 151 -16.07 -4.52 -11.42
CA ARG A 151 -15.56 -3.17 -11.67
C ARG A 151 -14.06 -3.14 -11.99
N ASP A 152 -13.49 -4.29 -12.37
CA ASP A 152 -12.08 -4.46 -12.71
C ASP A 152 -11.08 -4.02 -11.61
N ILE A 153 -11.51 -4.04 -10.34
CA ILE A 153 -10.62 -3.80 -9.20
C ILE A 153 -9.85 -5.09 -8.88
N SER A 154 -8.54 -4.98 -8.77
CA SER A 154 -7.66 -6.13 -8.50
C SER A 154 -7.88 -6.69 -7.08
N VAL A 155 -8.49 -7.87 -6.98
CA VAL A 155 -8.70 -8.60 -5.72
C VAL A 155 -7.55 -9.58 -5.45
N ALA A 156 -7.17 -9.75 -4.19
CA ALA A 156 -6.18 -10.75 -3.79
C ALA A 156 -6.70 -12.18 -4.00
N ARG A 157 -5.84 -13.07 -4.51
CA ARG A 157 -6.14 -14.50 -4.52
C ARG A 157 -6.00 -15.03 -3.09
N GLU A 158 -7.05 -15.65 -2.58
CA GLU A 158 -7.01 -16.37 -1.31
C GLU A 158 -6.39 -17.75 -1.56
N SER A 159 -5.40 -18.12 -0.74
CA SER A 159 -4.88 -19.49 -0.67
C SER A 159 -4.81 -19.92 0.78
N ASN A 160 -5.09 -21.20 1.05
CA ASN A 160 -5.01 -21.77 2.39
C ASN A 160 -3.58 -21.74 2.95
N GLU A 161 -2.57 -21.68 2.07
CA GLU A 161 -1.15 -21.65 2.44
C GLU A 161 -0.67 -20.26 2.89
N HIS A 162 -1.36 -19.19 2.49
CA HIS A 162 -0.94 -17.82 2.76
C HIS A 162 -2.09 -17.01 3.36
N PRO A 163 -2.23 -17.00 4.71
CA PRO A 163 -3.27 -16.24 5.36
C PRO A 163 -3.14 -14.75 5.02
N ILE A 164 -4.29 -14.08 4.90
CA ILE A 164 -4.32 -12.63 4.72
C ILE A 164 -3.70 -11.97 5.95
N LYS A 165 -2.71 -11.10 5.71
CA LYS A 165 -2.06 -10.32 6.75
C LYS A 165 -2.37 -8.83 6.62
N VAL A 166 -2.48 -8.18 7.77
CA VAL A 166 -2.53 -6.73 7.96
C VAL A 166 -1.41 -6.38 8.92
N LEU A 167 -0.37 -5.70 8.43
CA LEU A 167 0.80 -5.32 9.25
C LEU A 167 1.42 -6.52 9.99
N GLU A 168 1.64 -7.62 9.28
CA GLU A 168 2.11 -8.93 9.80
C GLU A 168 1.16 -9.68 10.74
N ILE A 169 0.03 -9.09 11.13
CA ILE A 169 -1.01 -9.78 11.91
C ILE A 169 -1.95 -10.52 10.96
N ILE A 170 -2.27 -11.78 11.27
CA ILE A 170 -3.22 -12.55 10.47
C ILE A 170 -4.62 -11.97 10.66
N TRP A 171 -5.30 -11.68 9.55
CA TRP A 171 -6.69 -11.26 9.54
C TRP A 171 -7.56 -12.37 8.94
N ASN A 172 -8.44 -12.92 9.77
CA ASN A 172 -9.49 -13.81 9.30
C ASN A 172 -10.63 -12.94 8.76
N THR A 173 -10.83 -12.95 7.45
CA THR A 173 -11.86 -12.15 6.78
C THR A 173 -13.28 -12.68 6.98
N VAL A 174 -13.45 -13.95 7.35
CA VAL A 174 -14.76 -14.58 7.54
C VAL A 174 -15.32 -14.21 8.92
N GLU A 175 -14.53 -14.42 9.96
CA GLU A 175 -14.89 -14.08 11.35
C GLU A 175 -14.60 -12.62 11.68
N ASP A 176 -13.88 -11.94 10.79
CA ASP A 176 -13.41 -10.57 10.94
C ASP A 176 -12.61 -10.35 12.25
N THR A 177 -11.64 -11.24 12.50
CA THR A 177 -10.81 -11.26 13.70
C THR A 177 -9.33 -11.21 13.37
N PHE A 178 -8.54 -10.64 14.29
CA PHE A 178 -7.08 -10.70 14.23
C PHE A 178 -6.56 -11.90 15.01
N LYS A 179 -5.59 -12.61 14.43
CA LYS A 179 -4.87 -13.71 15.05
C LYS A 179 -3.38 -13.40 15.05
N LEU A 180 -2.75 -13.61 16.20
CA LEU A 180 -1.29 -13.59 16.32
C LEU A 180 -0.77 -15.02 16.18
N ASP A 181 0.12 -15.21 15.22
CA ASP A 181 0.88 -16.46 15.12
C ASP A 181 2.13 -16.31 15.98
N VAL A 182 2.07 -16.89 17.19
CA VAL A 182 3.17 -16.90 18.13
C VAL A 182 3.95 -18.19 17.97
N GLN A 183 5.13 -18.10 17.38
CA GLN A 183 6.11 -19.16 17.44
C GLN A 183 6.66 -19.23 18.88
N PRO A 184 6.66 -20.40 19.53
CA PRO A 184 7.37 -20.59 20.79
C PRO A 184 8.82 -20.16 20.62
N LEU A 185 9.37 -19.44 21.59
CA LEU A 185 10.78 -19.02 21.58
C LEU A 185 11.74 -20.17 21.95
N PHE A 186 11.24 -21.40 22.07
CA PHE A 186 11.98 -22.60 22.49
C PHE A 186 11.45 -23.84 21.77
#